data_AF-A0A3B0NZW0-F1
#
_entry.id   AF-A0A3B0NZW0-F1
#
_cell.length_a   1.000
_cell.length_b   1.000
_cell.length_c   1.000
_cell.angle_alpha   90.00
_cell.angle_beta   90.00
_cell.angle_gamma   90.00
#
_symmetry.space_group_name_H-M   'P 1'
#
loop_
_entity.id
_entity.type
_entity.pdbx_description
1 polymer ?
#
loop_
_entity_poly.entity_id
_entity_poly.type
_entity_poly.pdbx_seq_one_letter_code
_entity_poly.pdbx_strand_id
1 'polypeptide(L)'
;MGTTTQDQNTTVNKLIEIISEIPTRKQEYDVLGFIYEYLIARFASTAGKKSGEFYTPHEVSVLMSKIIAFYLKDREKIKIYDPTSGSGSLLLNIGQEFKKYKENADLNPVTYYAQEIKDDAYNLTKMNLIMKDINIADINVRKGDTLEDDWPIFKNNDPSQYEFLAVDAVVSNPPYSQKW
;
A
#
# COMPACT_ATOMS: atom_id res chain seq x y z
N MET A 1 -1.72 27.66 -0.97
CA MET A 1 -3.13 27.73 -1.42
C MET A 1 -3.59 29.17 -1.32
N GLY A 2 -4.34 29.69 -2.29
CA GLY A 2 -4.85 31.07 -2.27
C GLY A 2 -5.82 31.30 -1.10
N THR A 3 -5.92 32.56 -0.65
CA THR A 3 -6.65 32.93 0.57
C THR A 3 -8.16 33.09 0.39
N THR A 4 -8.67 33.07 -0.85
CA THR A 4 -10.11 33.22 -1.15
C THR A 4 -10.70 31.97 -1.78
N THR A 5 -12.01 31.76 -1.59
CA THR A 5 -12.77 30.65 -2.20
C THR A 5 -12.68 30.64 -3.72
N GLN A 6 -12.61 31.82 -4.33
CA GLN A 6 -12.43 32.00 -5.77
C GLN A 6 -11.07 31.46 -6.25
N ASP A 7 -10.00 31.78 -5.50
CA ASP A 7 -8.64 31.32 -5.82
C ASP A 7 -8.50 29.81 -5.63
N GLN A 8 -9.14 29.26 -4.60
CA GLN A 8 -9.18 27.82 -4.34
C GLN A 8 -9.88 27.08 -5.48
N ASN A 9 -11.07 27.52 -5.89
CA ASN A 9 -11.80 26.93 -7.02
C ASN A 9 -11.01 27.02 -8.33
N THR A 10 -10.36 28.16 -8.58
CA THR A 10 -9.51 28.33 -9.77
C THR A 10 -8.31 27.38 -9.74
N THR A 11 -7.68 27.20 -8.58
CA THR A 11 -6.55 26.28 -8.42
C THR A 11 -6.98 24.82 -8.60
N VAL A 12 -8.13 24.43 -8.04
CA VAL A 12 -8.69 23.08 -8.18
C VAL A 12 -9.06 22.80 -9.65
N ASN A 13 -9.70 23.74 -10.34
CA ASN A 13 -10.06 23.56 -11.75
C ASN A 13 -8.83 23.39 -12.63
N LYS A 14 -7.77 24.19 -12.42
CA LYS A 14 -6.50 24.01 -13.13
C LYS A 14 -5.89 22.63 -12.90
N LEU A 15 -5.97 22.12 -11.67
CA LEU A 15 -5.49 20.77 -11.36
C LEU A 15 -6.30 19.69 -12.10
N ILE A 16 -7.63 19.83 -12.14
CA ILE A 16 -8.52 18.93 -12.87
C ILE A 16 -8.22 18.96 -14.37
N GLU A 17 -8.02 20.14 -14.95
CA GLU A 17 -7.66 20.32 -16.36
C GLU A 17 -6.34 19.59 -16.68
N ILE A 18 -5.30 19.80 -15.88
CA ILE A 18 -4.01 19.10 -16.05
C ILE A 18 -4.18 17.57 -15.96
N ILE A 19 -4.96 17.07 -15.00
CA ILE A 19 -5.21 15.63 -14.85
C ILE A 19 -6.00 15.09 -16.06
N SER A 20 -6.93 15.87 -16.61
CA SER A 20 -7.76 15.45 -17.75
C SER A 20 -6.98 15.33 -19.06
N GLU A 21 -5.85 16.04 -19.19
CA GLU A 21 -4.94 15.93 -20.32
C GLU A 21 -4.09 14.66 -20.29
N ILE A 22 -3.99 13.99 -19.14
CA ILE A 22 -3.23 12.75 -19.02
C ILE A 22 -3.97 11.64 -19.78
N PRO A 23 -3.33 10.95 -20.74
CA PRO A 23 -3.98 9.90 -21.52
C PRO A 23 -4.20 8.64 -20.66
N THR A 24 -5.38 8.53 -20.04
CA THR A 24 -5.69 7.49 -19.05
C THR A 24 -6.33 6.21 -19.62
N ARG A 25 -6.80 6.21 -20.88
CA ARG A 25 -7.70 5.15 -21.41
C ARG A 25 -7.21 4.37 -22.64
N LYS A 26 -6.03 4.67 -23.21
CA LYS A 26 -5.61 4.11 -24.53
C LYS A 26 -4.12 3.84 -24.66
N GLN A 27 -3.47 3.22 -23.68
CA GLN A 27 -2.10 2.70 -23.86
C GLN A 27 -1.99 1.29 -23.31
N GLU A 28 -1.17 0.45 -23.94
CA GLU A 28 -0.74 -0.87 -23.43
C GLU A 28 0.11 -0.78 -22.15
N TYR A 29 0.43 0.45 -21.70
CA TYR A 29 1.30 0.73 -20.56
C TYR A 29 0.54 1.53 -19.49
N ASP A 30 0.76 1.19 -18.21
CA ASP A 30 0.15 1.86 -17.05
C ASP A 30 0.82 3.22 -16.75
N VAL A 31 0.45 4.23 -17.54
CA VAL A 31 0.94 5.60 -17.43
C VAL A 31 0.56 6.23 -16.08
N LEU A 32 -0.64 5.97 -15.59
CA LEU A 32 -1.13 6.54 -14.34
C LEU A 32 -0.36 5.99 -13.14
N GLY A 33 -0.17 4.67 -13.07
CA GLY A 33 0.64 4.03 -12.05
C GLY A 33 2.07 4.55 -12.04
N PHE A 34 2.67 4.78 -13.21
CA PHE A 34 4.02 5.35 -13.32
C PHE A 34 4.11 6.80 -12.81
N ILE A 35 3.19 7.67 -13.25
CA ILE A 35 3.16 9.08 -12.79
C ILE A 35 2.95 9.13 -11.28
N TYR A 36 2.04 8.31 -10.76
CA TYR A 36 1.74 8.24 -9.35
C TYR A 36 2.95 7.80 -8.51
N GLU A 37 3.66 6.76 -8.93
CA GLU A 37 4.89 6.31 -8.26
C GLU A 37 6.00 7.37 -8.30
N TYR A 38 6.16 8.04 -9.43
CA TYR A 38 7.10 9.16 -9.56
C TYR A 38 6.76 10.29 -8.57
N LEU A 39 5.48 10.64 -8.43
CA LEU A 39 5.04 11.66 -7.49
C LEU A 39 5.28 11.23 -6.03
N ILE A 40 4.98 9.98 -5.66
CA ILE A 40 5.26 9.46 -4.31
C ILE A 40 6.76 9.51 -4.00
N ALA A 41 7.61 9.03 -4.91
CA ALA A 41 9.06 9.06 -4.71
C ALA A 41 9.59 10.50 -4.56
N ARG A 42 9.05 11.43 -5.35
CA ARG A 42 9.35 12.87 -5.23
C ARG A 42 8.88 13.44 -3.89
N PHE A 43 7.68 13.12 -3.44
CA PHE A 43 7.20 13.60 -2.13
C PHE A 43 8.02 13.02 -0.98
N ALA A 44 8.32 11.72 -1.00
CA ALA A 44 9.15 11.07 0.01
C ALA A 44 10.55 11.69 0.11
N SER A 45 11.18 11.99 -1.02
CA SER A 45 12.51 12.64 -1.08
C SER A 45 12.50 14.12 -0.66
N THR A 46 11.38 14.82 -0.87
CA THR A 46 11.28 16.26 -0.55
C THR A 46 10.80 16.53 0.89
N ALA A 47 10.13 15.56 1.53
CA ALA A 47 9.33 15.82 2.72
C ALA A 47 10.10 15.87 4.07
N GLY A 48 11.43 15.75 4.07
CA GLY A 48 12.25 15.89 5.27
C GLY A 48 11.90 14.91 6.42
N LYS A 49 12.44 15.15 7.63
CA LYS A 49 12.36 14.21 8.78
C LYS A 49 10.95 13.79 9.20
N LYS A 50 9.89 14.54 8.87
CA LYS A 50 8.52 14.25 9.31
C LYS A 50 7.76 13.22 8.45
N SER A 51 8.18 12.96 7.21
CA SER A 51 7.53 11.97 6.34
C SER A 51 8.28 10.65 6.20
N GLY A 52 9.49 10.55 6.78
CA GLY A 52 10.24 9.29 6.85
C GLY A 52 9.58 8.22 7.72
N GLU A 53 8.59 8.59 8.56
CA GLU A 53 7.81 7.66 9.37
C GLU A 53 6.89 6.74 8.54
N PHE A 54 6.65 7.07 7.27
CA PHE A 54 5.71 6.34 6.41
C PHE A 54 6.37 5.37 5.44
N TYR A 55 7.70 5.37 5.35
CA TYR A 55 8.42 4.64 4.31
C TYR A 55 9.53 3.78 4.90
N THR A 56 9.55 2.51 4.50
CA THR A 56 10.69 1.62 4.74
C THR A 56 11.80 1.99 3.77
N PRO A 57 13.04 2.28 4.21
CA PRO A 57 14.15 2.59 3.30
C PRO A 57 14.24 1.57 2.15
N HIS A 58 14.46 2.07 0.93
CA HIS A 58 14.25 1.29 -0.29
C HIS A 58 15.09 0.01 -0.31
N GLU A 59 16.37 0.09 0.02
CA GLU A 59 17.30 -1.04 0.02
C GLU A 59 16.88 -2.13 1.01
N VAL A 60 16.38 -1.72 2.19
CA VAL A 60 15.87 -2.64 3.22
C VAL A 60 14.61 -3.33 2.72
N SER A 61 13.69 -2.56 2.12
CA SER A 61 12.45 -3.09 1.54
C SER A 61 12.73 -4.12 0.45
N VAL A 62 13.67 -3.85 -0.46
CA VAL A 62 14.08 -4.78 -1.51
C VAL A 62 14.68 -6.06 -0.93
N LEU A 63 15.56 -5.94 0.07
CA LEU A 63 16.18 -7.11 0.72
C LEU A 63 15.13 -8.01 1.38
N MET A 64 14.26 -7.43 2.21
CA MET A 64 13.18 -8.16 2.87
C MET A 64 12.27 -8.86 1.85
N SER A 65 11.91 -8.14 0.79
CA SER A 65 11.04 -8.66 -0.27
C SER A 65 11.63 -9.89 -0.95
N LYS A 66 12.93 -9.87 -1.27
CA LYS A 66 13.63 -11.01 -1.88
C LYS A 66 13.68 -12.22 -0.95
N ILE A 67 13.94 -12.01 0.34
CA ILE A 67 14.00 -13.10 1.32
C ILE A 67 12.64 -13.79 1.44
N ILE A 68 11.58 -13.01 1.64
CA ILE A 68 10.20 -13.54 1.78
C ILE A 68 9.75 -14.23 0.50
N ALA A 69 9.93 -13.59 -0.66
CA ALA A 69 9.56 -14.16 -1.94
C ALA A 69 10.30 -15.48 -2.23
N PHE A 70 11.60 -15.55 -1.94
CA PHE A 70 12.38 -16.77 -2.12
C PHE A 70 11.91 -17.90 -1.20
N TYR A 71 11.60 -17.59 0.07
CA TYR A 71 11.13 -18.59 1.03
C TYR A 71 9.75 -19.15 0.64
N LEU A 72 8.88 -18.31 0.08
CA LEU A 72 7.53 -18.69 -0.31
C LEU A 72 7.41 -19.18 -1.76
N LYS A 73 8.51 -19.22 -2.54
CA LYS A 73 8.50 -19.44 -3.99
C LYS A 73 7.74 -20.68 -4.47
N ASP A 74 7.64 -21.73 -3.66
CA ASP A 74 6.98 -22.99 -4.03
C ASP A 74 5.45 -22.93 -3.83
N ARG A 75 4.92 -21.86 -3.23
CA ARG A 75 3.48 -21.60 -3.07
C ARG A 75 2.88 -21.10 -4.37
N GLU A 76 1.66 -21.51 -4.71
CA GLU A 76 0.93 -20.94 -5.85
C GLU A 76 0.37 -19.55 -5.55
N LYS A 77 -0.19 -19.38 -4.35
CA LYS A 77 -0.73 -18.13 -3.83
C LYS A 77 -0.25 -17.91 -2.39
N ILE A 78 -0.12 -16.65 -1.99
CA ILE A 78 0.30 -16.26 -0.65
C ILE A 78 -0.60 -15.17 -0.06
N LYS A 79 -0.72 -15.17 1.26
CA LYS A 79 -1.30 -14.08 2.05
C LYS A 79 -0.19 -13.41 2.84
N ILE A 80 -0.07 -12.09 2.73
CA ILE A 80 0.96 -11.32 3.43
C ILE A 80 0.32 -10.20 4.26
N TYR A 81 0.88 -9.92 5.43
CA TYR A 81 0.35 -8.93 6.37
C TYR A 81 1.42 -7.91 6.79
N ASP A 82 1.03 -6.63 6.83
CA ASP A 82 1.78 -5.56 7.49
C ASP A 82 0.91 -4.79 8.50
N PRO A 83 1.17 -4.93 9.82
CA PRO A 83 0.41 -4.26 10.88
C PRO A 83 0.69 -2.74 10.99
N THR A 84 1.69 -2.23 10.27
CA THR A 84 2.14 -0.83 10.33
C THR A 84 2.47 -0.35 8.92
N SER A 85 1.49 -0.46 8.02
CA SER A 85 1.76 -0.50 6.59
C SER A 85 2.32 0.80 6.01
N GLY A 86 2.11 1.96 6.65
CA GLY A 86 2.59 3.24 6.15
C GLY A 86 2.04 3.52 4.75
N SER A 87 2.90 3.49 3.73
CA SER A 87 2.50 3.60 2.32
C SER A 87 2.06 2.28 1.66
N GLY A 88 2.22 1.13 2.30
CA GLY A 88 1.99 -0.19 1.71
C GLY A 88 3.07 -0.61 0.69
N SER A 89 4.14 0.17 0.54
CA SER A 89 5.19 -0.10 -0.46
C SER A 89 5.98 -1.37 -0.18
N LEU A 90 6.19 -1.73 1.10
CA LEU A 90 6.87 -2.98 1.47
C LEU A 90 6.07 -4.21 0.99
N LEU A 91 4.76 -4.21 1.24
CA LEU A 91 3.85 -5.25 0.78
C LEU A 91 3.86 -5.39 -0.75
N LEU A 92 3.78 -4.26 -1.47
CA LEU A 92 3.85 -4.23 -2.93
C LEU A 92 5.17 -4.81 -3.46
N ASN A 93 6.30 -4.45 -2.86
CA ASN A 93 7.61 -4.98 -3.26
C ASN A 93 7.71 -6.49 -3.07
N ILE A 94 7.16 -7.03 -1.96
CA ILE A 94 7.08 -8.48 -1.74
C ILE A 94 6.26 -9.14 -2.84
N GLY A 95 5.09 -8.58 -3.16
CA GLY A 95 4.23 -9.12 -4.19
C GLY A 95 4.88 -9.12 -5.58
N GLN A 96 5.61 -8.06 -5.91
CA GLN A 96 6.38 -7.97 -7.15
C GLN A 96 7.54 -8.98 -7.20
N GLU A 97 8.31 -9.13 -6.12
CA GLU A 97 9.39 -10.12 -6.05
C GLU A 97 8.83 -11.55 -6.12
N PHE A 98 7.70 -11.83 -5.47
CA PHE A 98 7.07 -13.15 -5.49
C PHE A 98 6.55 -13.54 -6.89
N LYS A 99 5.96 -12.59 -7.63
CA LYS A 99 5.51 -12.80 -9.02
C LYS A 99 6.64 -13.30 -9.94
N LYS A 100 7.91 -12.97 -9.67
CA LYS A 100 9.06 -13.45 -10.47
C LYS A 100 9.27 -14.96 -10.42
N TYR A 101 8.74 -15.63 -9.40
CA TYR A 101 8.82 -17.09 -9.25
C TYR A 101 7.58 -17.81 -9.78
N LYS A 102 6.63 -17.11 -10.43
CA LYS A 102 5.40 -17.69 -10.96
C LYS A 102 5.50 -17.80 -12.47
N GLU A 103 5.25 -18.99 -13.01
CA GLU A 103 5.29 -19.25 -14.46
C GLU A 103 4.09 -18.64 -15.21
N ASN A 104 2.97 -18.40 -14.51
CA ASN A 104 1.78 -17.73 -15.04
C ASN A 104 1.53 -16.41 -14.27
N ALA A 105 2.11 -15.32 -14.77
CA ALA A 105 2.01 -13.98 -14.17
C ALA A 105 0.60 -13.35 -14.25
N ASP A 106 -0.32 -13.95 -15.00
CA ASP A 106 -1.69 -13.47 -15.21
C ASP A 106 -2.62 -13.68 -14.00
N LEU A 107 -2.20 -14.49 -13.02
CA LEU A 107 -2.92 -14.65 -11.76
C LEU A 107 -2.29 -13.73 -10.73
N ASN A 108 -3.05 -12.78 -10.17
CA ASN A 108 -2.67 -12.06 -8.96
C ASN A 108 -2.47 -13.08 -7.82
N PRO A 109 -1.23 -13.44 -7.44
CA PRO A 109 -0.98 -14.60 -6.60
C PRO A 109 -0.81 -14.19 -5.13
N VAL A 110 -1.19 -12.96 -4.78
CA VAL A 110 -0.92 -12.35 -3.49
C VAL A 110 -2.17 -11.66 -3.00
N THR A 111 -2.61 -12.05 -1.81
CA THR A 111 -3.63 -11.33 -1.05
C THR A 111 -2.93 -10.49 0.02
N TYR A 112 -3.27 -9.21 0.06
CA TYR A 112 -2.62 -8.19 0.88
C TYR A 112 -3.50 -7.87 2.09
N TYR A 113 -2.90 -7.95 3.27
CA TYR A 113 -3.47 -7.53 4.53
C TYR A 113 -2.61 -6.37 5.06
N ALA A 114 -3.25 -5.27 5.43
CA ALA A 114 -2.55 -4.07 5.91
C ALA A 114 -3.35 -3.37 7.01
N GLN A 115 -2.65 -2.87 8.01
CA GLN A 115 -3.22 -2.05 9.08
C GLN A 115 -2.39 -0.79 9.29
N GLU A 116 -3.07 0.32 9.52
CA GLU A 116 -2.44 1.61 9.75
C GLU A 116 -3.31 2.49 10.67
N ILE A 117 -2.68 3.20 11.60
CA ILE A 117 -3.38 4.04 12.57
C ILE A 117 -3.66 5.45 12.01
N LYS A 118 -2.75 5.98 11.18
CA LYS A 118 -2.85 7.33 10.61
C LYS A 118 -3.73 7.35 9.36
N ASP A 119 -4.73 8.23 9.33
CA ASP A 119 -5.70 8.37 8.22
C ASP A 119 -5.03 8.55 6.84
N ASP A 120 -4.07 9.45 6.75
CA ASP A 120 -3.41 9.78 5.49
C ASP A 120 -2.62 8.57 4.94
N ALA A 121 -1.95 7.83 5.83
CA ALA A 121 -1.17 6.65 5.48
C ALA A 121 -2.06 5.45 5.11
N TYR A 122 -3.17 5.27 5.83
CA TYR A 122 -4.20 4.29 5.47
C TYR A 122 -4.75 4.53 4.05
N ASN A 123 -5.11 5.78 3.74
CA ASN A 123 -5.60 6.15 2.41
C ASN A 123 -4.51 5.95 1.34
N LEU A 124 -3.26 6.31 1.65
CA LEU A 124 -2.12 6.11 0.76
C LEU A 124 -1.87 4.63 0.46
N THR A 125 -1.89 3.77 1.48
CA THR A 125 -1.76 2.30 1.31
C THR A 125 -2.83 1.76 0.36
N LYS A 126 -4.09 2.14 0.58
CA LYS A 126 -5.22 1.69 -0.26
C LYS A 126 -5.08 2.18 -1.71
N MET A 127 -4.74 3.45 -1.91
CA MET A 127 -4.49 4.01 -3.23
C MET A 127 -3.31 3.32 -3.93
N ASN A 128 -2.22 3.06 -3.22
CA ASN A 128 -1.03 2.40 -3.77
C ASN A 128 -1.33 1.00 -4.30
N LEU A 129 -2.11 0.21 -3.56
CA LEU A 129 -2.51 -1.14 -3.99
C LEU A 129 -3.41 -1.09 -5.23
N ILE A 130 -4.39 -0.18 -5.26
CA ILE A 130 -5.30 -0.02 -6.42
C ILE A 130 -4.54 0.45 -7.67
N MET A 131 -3.64 1.43 -7.51
CA MET A 131 -2.84 1.98 -8.61
C MET A 131 -1.79 1.00 -9.15
N LYS A 132 -1.49 -0.09 -8.42
CA LYS A 132 -0.63 -1.19 -8.89
C LYS A 132 -1.44 -2.36 -9.46
N ASP A 133 -2.68 -2.10 -9.83
CA ASP A 133 -3.62 -3.04 -10.46
C ASP A 133 -3.81 -4.34 -9.65
N ILE A 134 -3.75 -4.20 -8.31
CA ILE A 134 -4.12 -5.30 -7.42
C ILE A 134 -5.64 -5.42 -7.42
N ASN A 135 -6.15 -6.63 -7.63
CA ASN A 135 -7.58 -6.90 -7.61
C ASN A 135 -8.18 -6.50 -6.25
N ILE A 136 -9.31 -5.80 -6.25
CA ILE A 136 -10.01 -5.36 -5.05
C ILE A 136 -10.31 -6.52 -4.10
N ALA A 137 -10.59 -7.72 -4.62
CA ALA A 137 -10.82 -8.93 -3.82
C ALA A 137 -9.59 -9.39 -3.02
N ASP A 138 -8.39 -8.97 -3.45
CA ASP A 138 -7.11 -9.30 -2.81
C ASP A 138 -6.61 -8.17 -1.90
N ILE A 139 -7.35 -7.06 -1.75
CA ILE A 139 -6.97 -5.91 -0.93
C ILE A 139 -7.78 -5.89 0.37
N ASN A 140 -7.09 -6.13 1.49
CA ASN A 140 -7.64 -6.04 2.83
C ASN A 140 -6.84 -4.98 3.59
N VAL A 141 -7.36 -3.75 3.67
CA VAL A 141 -6.70 -2.64 4.38
C VAL A 141 -7.64 -2.10 5.45
N ARG A 142 -7.16 -1.98 6.67
CA ARG A 142 -7.91 -1.44 7.81
C ARG A 142 -7.22 -0.22 8.41
N LYS A 143 -8.02 0.75 8.82
CA LYS A 143 -7.58 1.78 9.76
C LYS A 143 -7.80 1.28 11.20
N GLY A 144 -6.77 1.28 12.03
CA GLY A 144 -6.89 0.88 13.43
C GLY A 144 -5.54 0.79 14.14
N ASP A 145 -5.57 0.83 15.47
CA ASP A 145 -4.39 0.61 16.30
C ASP A 145 -4.08 -0.89 16.37
N THR A 146 -2.91 -1.31 15.88
CA THR A 146 -2.55 -2.74 15.84
C THR A 146 -2.32 -3.37 17.22
N LEU A 147 -2.14 -2.57 18.28
CA LEU A 147 -1.95 -3.04 19.65
C LEU A 147 -3.26 -3.08 20.44
N GLU A 148 -4.17 -2.13 20.21
CA GLU A 148 -5.48 -2.09 20.89
C GLU A 148 -6.56 -2.89 20.16
N ASP A 149 -6.50 -2.90 18.82
CA ASP A 149 -7.45 -3.57 17.96
C ASP A 149 -6.75 -4.67 17.13
N ASP A 150 -6.81 -5.91 17.61
CA ASP A 150 -6.40 -7.09 16.83
C ASP A 150 -7.13 -7.13 15.46
N TRP A 151 -6.62 -7.84 14.46
CA TRP A 151 -7.26 -7.90 13.14
C TRP A 151 -6.79 -9.06 12.27
N PRO A 152 -7.68 -9.65 11.46
CA PRO A 152 -9.14 -9.63 11.50
C PRO A 152 -9.61 -10.45 12.70
N ILE A 153 -10.34 -9.80 13.60
CA ILE A 153 -10.84 -10.50 14.79
C ILE A 153 -12.19 -11.14 14.49
N PHE A 154 -13.07 -10.51 13.69
CA PHE A 154 -14.50 -10.86 13.69
C PHE A 154 -15.17 -10.79 12.31
N LYS A 155 -15.98 -11.81 11.95
CA LYS A 155 -16.95 -11.66 10.85
C LYS A 155 -18.05 -10.69 11.27
N ASN A 156 -18.40 -9.76 10.37
CA ASN A 156 -19.51 -8.83 10.56
C ASN A 156 -19.45 -8.01 11.88
N ASN A 157 -18.26 -7.76 12.43
CA ASN A 157 -18.07 -7.13 13.74
C ASN A 157 -18.75 -7.86 14.91
N ASP A 158 -18.98 -9.18 14.81
CA ASP A 158 -19.53 -10.01 15.89
C ASP A 158 -18.38 -10.62 16.73
N PRO A 159 -18.20 -10.19 17.99
CA PRO A 159 -17.14 -10.71 18.86
C PRO A 159 -17.17 -12.22 19.09
N SER A 160 -18.33 -12.86 18.89
CA SER A 160 -18.50 -14.31 19.02
C SER A 160 -18.03 -15.09 17.79
N GLN A 161 -17.80 -14.40 16.67
CA GLN A 161 -17.38 -14.98 15.40
C GLN A 161 -15.90 -14.74 15.13
N TYR A 162 -15.07 -15.10 16.11
CA TYR A 162 -13.62 -15.05 15.97
C TYR A 162 -13.16 -15.88 14.77
N GLU A 163 -12.47 -15.27 13.82
CA GLU A 163 -11.84 -15.98 12.70
C GLU A 163 -10.35 -15.67 12.69
N PHE A 164 -9.55 -16.66 13.08
CA PHE A 164 -8.09 -16.54 13.03
C PHE A 164 -7.62 -16.31 11.59
N LEU A 165 -6.96 -15.18 11.34
CA LEU A 165 -6.27 -14.97 10.08
C LEU A 165 -4.89 -15.62 10.11
N ALA A 166 -4.79 -16.75 9.43
CA ALA A 166 -3.51 -17.32 9.04
C ALA A 166 -2.98 -16.61 7.78
N VAL A 167 -1.78 -16.04 7.88
CA VAL A 167 -1.01 -15.50 6.75
C VAL A 167 0.30 -16.27 6.56
N ASP A 168 0.84 -16.25 5.34
CA ASP A 168 2.09 -16.93 5.00
C ASP A 168 3.33 -16.13 5.42
N ALA A 169 3.22 -14.80 5.50
CA ALA A 169 4.26 -13.94 6.04
C ALA A 169 3.69 -12.69 6.72
N VAL A 170 4.35 -12.27 7.80
CA VAL A 170 4.16 -10.96 8.43
C VAL A 170 5.44 -10.17 8.23
N VAL A 171 5.30 -8.93 7.77
CA VAL A 171 6.40 -7.98 7.57
C VAL A 171 6.01 -6.64 8.17
N SER A 172 6.95 -5.88 8.70
CA SER A 172 6.62 -4.59 9.31
C SER A 172 7.87 -3.72 9.39
N ASN A 173 7.67 -2.41 9.26
CA ASN A 173 8.61 -1.39 9.70
C ASN A 173 7.89 -0.48 10.71
N PRO A 174 7.80 -0.90 11.99
CA PRO A 174 6.95 -0.23 12.96
C PRO A 174 7.50 1.16 13.31
N PRO A 175 6.64 2.08 13.78
CA PRO A 175 7.05 3.43 14.14
C PRO A 175 8.09 3.43 15.26
N TYR A 176 9.17 4.20 15.08
CA TYR A 176 10.25 4.27 16.06
C TYR A 176 9.83 5.10 17.29
N SER A 177 10.00 4.55 18.49
CA SER A 177 9.77 5.23 19.78
C SER A 177 8.33 5.74 20.00
N GLN A 178 7.33 5.13 19.35
CA GLN A 178 5.94 5.42 19.64
C GLN A 178 5.56 4.87 21.03
N LYS A 179 4.85 5.68 21.81
CA LYS A 179 4.26 5.24 23.07
C LYS A 179 2.91 4.59 22.78
N TRP A 180 2.63 3.53 23.53
CA TRP A 180 1.34 2.85 23.60
C TRP A 180 0.64 3.28 24.89
#